data_AF-A0A1M6UNM6-F1
#
_entry.id   AF-A0A1M6UNM6-F1
#
_cell.length_a   1.000
_cell.length_b   1.000
_cell.length_c   1.000
_cell.angle_alpha   90.00
_cell.angle_beta   90.00
_cell.angle_gamma   90.00
#
_symmetry.space_group_name_H-M   'P 1'
#
loop_
_entity.id
_entity.type
_entity.pdbx_description
1 polymer ?
#
loop_
_entity_poly.entity_id
_entity_poly.type
_entity_poly.pdbx_seq_one_letter_code
_entity_poly.pdbx_strand_id
1 'polypeptide(L)'
;MQKDFRYQALGALCFLLLALTLSGQGLAQQAASRSLSQVNISPFRIVAEDALAIVNSGNLKRAKARIKDLETDWDRAEAKLRPRSPEQWRAIDKAIDAALLQLRADSPRAPAAKEALQNLLVELGRPDQSAAAAPGKTEASDLAKLPITDIIAVVEKLQAGTRVLDVSFEPKDGQPAYLVRTYANGKIWDGLLDGVTGAAIGGGTVIDELALDDEDKAEVAASKHAKITLRQAIETAEKAGEGRALNAGLEQVRGRVVWEILIQNTKVSRQVHIDPITGEIL
;
A
#
# COMPACT_ATOMS: atom_id res chain seq x y z
N MET A 1 65.33 -31.30 -41.80
CA MET A 1 65.03 -29.89 -41.49
C MET A 1 63.53 -29.78 -41.25
N GLN A 2 63.15 -29.56 -39.97
CA GLN A 2 61.86 -29.08 -39.44
C GLN A 2 60.56 -29.86 -39.69
N LYS A 3 59.57 -29.95 -38.80
CA LYS A 3 59.40 -29.75 -37.33
C LYS A 3 57.95 -30.18 -37.00
N ASP A 4 57.79 -30.89 -35.88
CA ASP A 4 56.73 -30.84 -34.85
C ASP A 4 55.23 -30.75 -35.24
N PHE A 5 54.48 -31.79 -34.84
CA PHE A 5 53.01 -31.79 -34.67
C PHE A 5 52.68 -31.62 -33.18
N ARG A 6 51.83 -30.65 -32.82
CA ARG A 6 51.31 -30.48 -31.45
C ARG A 6 49.78 -30.43 -31.43
N TYR A 7 49.25 -31.22 -30.50
CA TYR A 7 47.89 -31.42 -29.96
C TYR A 7 46.94 -30.20 -29.92
N GLN A 8 45.62 -30.42 -30.03
CA GLN A 8 44.70 -30.55 -28.86
C GLN A 8 43.22 -30.67 -29.26
N ALA A 9 42.52 -31.53 -28.51
CA ALA A 9 41.07 -31.64 -28.43
C ALA A 9 40.50 -30.56 -27.50
N LEU A 10 39.32 -30.00 -27.80
CA LEU A 10 38.39 -29.44 -26.82
C LEU A 10 37.05 -29.14 -27.51
N GLY A 11 35.96 -29.77 -27.06
CA GLY A 11 34.61 -29.43 -27.53
C GLY A 11 33.54 -30.13 -26.72
N ALA A 12 32.54 -29.35 -26.30
CA ALA A 12 31.31 -29.75 -25.62
C ALA A 12 31.38 -30.01 -24.10
N LEU A 13 31.49 -28.92 -23.32
CA LEU A 13 30.80 -28.84 -22.02
C LEU A 13 30.52 -27.38 -21.62
N CYS A 14 29.59 -26.71 -22.33
CA CYS A 14 29.06 -25.42 -21.88
C CYS A 14 27.67 -25.15 -22.48
N PHE A 15 26.69 -26.01 -22.19
CA PHE A 15 25.28 -25.81 -22.58
C PHE A 15 24.30 -26.01 -21.41
N LEU A 16 24.73 -25.71 -20.18
CA LEU A 16 23.89 -25.80 -18.98
C LEU A 16 23.84 -24.51 -18.14
N LEU A 17 24.19 -23.37 -18.73
CA LEU A 17 24.15 -22.06 -18.07
C LEU A 17 23.40 -20.96 -18.87
N LEU A 18 22.75 -21.30 -19.98
CA LEU A 18 22.03 -20.33 -20.82
C LEU A 18 20.50 -20.35 -20.69
N ALA A 19 19.94 -21.16 -19.79
CA ALA A 19 18.49 -21.25 -19.56
C ALA A 19 17.99 -20.44 -18.35
N LEU A 20 18.89 -19.84 -17.55
CA LEU A 20 18.54 -19.07 -16.34
C LEU A 20 18.48 -17.55 -16.58
N THR A 21 18.95 -17.03 -17.71
CA THR A 21 18.94 -15.58 -18.01
C THR A 21 17.72 -15.12 -18.81
N LEU A 22 17.09 -15.99 -19.61
CA LEU A 22 15.91 -15.62 -20.42
C LEU A 22 14.64 -15.39 -19.57
N SER A 23 14.49 -16.08 -18.43
CA SER A 23 13.32 -15.93 -17.57
C SER A 23 13.33 -14.61 -16.78
N GLY A 24 14.50 -14.11 -16.41
CA GLY A 24 14.66 -12.85 -15.65
C GLY A 24 14.40 -11.60 -16.49
N GLN A 25 14.82 -11.60 -17.77
CA GLN A 25 14.58 -10.47 -18.67
C GLN A 25 13.10 -10.29 -19.03
N GLY A 26 12.35 -11.39 -19.16
CA GLY A 26 10.90 -11.34 -19.45
C GLY A 26 10.10 -10.70 -18.30
N LEU A 27 10.38 -11.09 -17.05
CA LEU A 27 9.70 -10.55 -15.87
C LEU A 27 10.05 -9.07 -15.62
N ALA A 28 11.32 -8.69 -15.75
CA ALA A 28 11.74 -7.30 -15.60
C ALA A 28 11.13 -6.39 -16.68
N GLN A 29 11.05 -6.87 -17.92
CA GLN A 29 10.46 -6.11 -19.02
C GLN A 29 8.94 -6.01 -18.91
N GLN A 30 8.25 -7.05 -18.42
CA GLN A 30 6.82 -6.99 -18.09
C GLN A 30 6.51 -6.08 -16.91
N ALA A 31 7.32 -6.09 -15.83
CA ALA A 31 7.17 -5.18 -14.71
C ALA A 31 7.42 -3.71 -15.13
N ALA A 32 8.45 -3.46 -15.93
CA ALA A 32 8.69 -2.14 -16.51
C ALA A 32 7.50 -1.65 -17.35
N SER A 33 6.80 -2.56 -18.04
CA SER A 33 5.62 -2.24 -18.86
C SER A 33 4.36 -1.89 -18.06
N ARG A 34 4.33 -2.19 -16.74
CA ARG A 34 3.18 -1.91 -15.87
C ARG A 34 3.37 -0.69 -14.98
N SER A 35 4.59 -0.16 -14.87
CA SER A 35 4.90 0.94 -13.95
C SER A 35 4.20 2.26 -14.24
N LEU A 36 3.70 2.91 -13.18
CA LEU A 36 3.22 4.29 -13.25
C LEU A 36 4.32 5.27 -13.57
N SER A 37 5.61 4.93 -13.40
CA SER A 37 6.72 5.78 -13.86
C SER A 37 6.76 5.96 -15.39
N GLN A 38 6.07 5.10 -16.16
CA GLN A 38 5.86 5.30 -17.60
C GLN A 38 4.71 6.28 -17.89
N VAL A 39 3.85 6.55 -16.92
CA VAL A 39 2.88 7.64 -16.95
C VAL A 39 3.53 8.88 -16.36
N ASN A 40 3.23 10.07 -16.89
CA ASN A 40 3.72 11.30 -16.29
C ASN A 40 2.99 11.59 -14.96
N ILE A 41 3.53 11.06 -13.85
CA ILE A 41 3.08 11.33 -12.49
C ILE A 41 3.84 12.49 -11.81
N SER A 42 4.78 13.14 -12.53
CA SER A 42 5.54 14.28 -12.01
C SER A 42 4.69 15.46 -11.51
N PRO A 43 3.51 15.77 -12.08
CA PRO A 43 2.63 16.82 -11.54
C PRO A 43 2.24 16.57 -10.06
N PHE A 44 1.90 15.34 -9.69
CA PHE A 44 1.55 14.98 -8.30
C PHE A 44 2.72 15.19 -7.35
N ARG A 45 3.94 14.80 -7.79
CA ARG A 45 5.17 15.02 -7.02
C ARG A 45 5.44 16.49 -6.77
N ILE A 46 5.26 17.36 -7.77
CA ILE A 46 5.45 18.80 -7.62
C ILE A 46 4.48 19.36 -6.56
N VAL A 47 3.21 18.98 -6.60
CA VAL A 47 2.22 19.44 -5.61
C VAL A 47 2.58 18.96 -4.20
N ALA A 48 3.06 17.72 -4.04
CA ALA A 48 3.51 17.18 -2.76
C ALA A 48 4.78 17.88 -2.24
N GLU A 49 5.76 18.17 -3.10
CA GLU A 49 6.96 18.96 -2.76
C GLU A 49 6.59 20.39 -2.33
N ASP A 50 5.66 21.03 -3.04
CA ASP A 50 5.12 22.34 -2.67
C ASP A 50 4.44 22.31 -1.30
N ALA A 51 3.58 21.33 -1.05
CA ALA A 51 2.90 21.16 0.23
C ALA A 51 3.93 20.99 1.37
N LEU A 52 4.98 20.19 1.14
CA LEU A 52 6.06 19.98 2.11
C LEU A 52 6.84 21.27 2.39
N ALA A 53 7.18 22.04 1.35
CA ALA A 53 7.82 23.34 1.51
C ALA A 53 6.95 24.31 2.33
N ILE A 54 5.64 24.32 2.09
CA ILE A 54 4.68 25.15 2.83
C ILE A 54 4.59 24.71 4.30
N VAL A 55 4.58 23.41 4.60
CA VAL A 55 4.64 22.89 5.98
C VAL A 55 5.93 23.34 6.68
N ASN A 56 7.08 23.23 6.00
CA ASN A 56 8.37 23.66 6.56
C ASN A 56 8.41 25.18 6.85
N SER A 57 7.61 26.00 6.16
CA SER A 57 7.44 27.43 6.44
C SER A 57 6.49 27.74 7.60
N GLY A 58 5.85 26.72 8.19
CA GLY A 58 4.88 26.86 9.28
C GLY A 58 3.44 27.20 8.84
N ASN A 59 3.17 27.30 7.53
CA ASN A 59 1.86 27.70 7.03
C ASN A 59 0.93 26.50 6.78
N LEU A 60 0.48 25.86 7.87
CA LEU A 60 -0.36 24.64 7.79
C LEU A 60 -1.71 24.88 7.09
N LYS A 61 -2.28 26.10 7.17
CA LYS A 61 -3.52 26.44 6.46
C LYS A 61 -3.33 26.38 4.95
N ARG A 62 -2.22 26.92 4.43
CA ARG A 62 -1.90 26.87 3.01
C ARG A 62 -1.49 25.45 2.58
N ALA A 63 -0.80 24.70 3.43
CA ALA A 63 -0.48 23.30 3.15
C ALA A 63 -1.75 22.46 3.03
N LYS A 64 -2.75 22.66 3.90
CA LYS A 64 -4.07 22.02 3.83
C LYS A 64 -4.80 22.29 2.51
N ALA A 65 -4.68 23.51 1.98
CA ALA A 65 -5.22 23.84 0.66
C ALA A 65 -4.43 23.12 -0.45
N ARG A 66 -3.09 23.14 -0.39
CA ARG A 66 -2.25 22.54 -1.44
C ARG A 66 -2.39 21.02 -1.53
N ILE A 67 -2.53 20.33 -0.40
CA ILE A 67 -2.76 18.87 -0.43
C ILE A 67 -4.16 18.52 -0.95
N LYS A 68 -5.14 19.42 -0.81
CA LYS A 68 -6.47 19.23 -1.43
C LYS A 68 -6.40 19.35 -2.95
N ASP A 69 -5.54 20.23 -3.48
CA ASP A 69 -5.30 20.27 -4.94
C ASP A 69 -4.74 18.93 -5.42
N LEU A 70 -3.81 18.33 -4.66
CA LEU A 70 -3.23 17.02 -5.01
C LEU A 70 -4.29 15.93 -5.12
N GLU A 71 -5.12 15.80 -4.08
CA GLU A 71 -6.25 14.85 -4.04
C GLU A 71 -7.15 15.02 -5.27
N THR A 72 -7.61 16.25 -5.53
CA THR A 72 -8.52 16.52 -6.66
C THR A 72 -7.91 16.12 -8.02
N ASP A 73 -6.60 16.36 -8.21
CA ASP A 73 -5.91 15.96 -9.43
C ASP A 73 -5.68 14.44 -9.50
N TRP A 74 -5.41 13.81 -8.37
CA TRP A 74 -5.20 12.37 -8.24
C TRP A 74 -6.47 11.58 -8.56
N ASP A 75 -7.60 11.95 -7.96
CA ASP A 75 -8.92 11.32 -8.21
C ASP A 75 -9.30 11.41 -9.70
N ARG A 76 -9.05 12.57 -10.32
CA ARG A 76 -9.30 12.77 -11.75
C ARG A 76 -8.45 11.84 -12.63
N ALA A 77 -7.28 11.44 -12.15
CA ALA A 77 -6.36 10.57 -12.87
C ALA A 77 -6.56 9.08 -12.56
N GLU A 78 -7.29 8.73 -11.49
CA GLU A 78 -7.50 7.38 -10.98
C GLU A 78 -7.83 6.36 -12.09
N ALA A 79 -8.86 6.64 -12.90
CA ALA A 79 -9.29 5.77 -13.99
C ALA A 79 -8.19 5.45 -15.03
N LYS A 80 -7.14 6.29 -15.14
CA LYS A 80 -5.99 6.08 -16.03
C LYS A 80 -4.78 5.46 -15.33
N LEU A 81 -4.64 5.70 -14.03
CA LEU A 81 -3.50 5.25 -13.23
C LEU A 81 -3.76 3.85 -12.65
N ARG A 82 -4.88 3.66 -11.96
CA ARG A 82 -5.21 2.42 -11.26
C ARG A 82 -5.10 1.17 -12.14
N PRO A 83 -5.62 1.13 -13.39
CA PRO A 83 -5.51 -0.07 -14.22
C PRO A 83 -4.09 -0.40 -14.72
N ARG A 84 -3.14 0.56 -14.67
CA ARG A 84 -1.77 0.35 -15.18
C ARG A 84 -0.90 -0.39 -14.18
N SER A 85 -0.91 0.09 -12.93
CA SER A 85 -0.26 -0.58 -11.80
C SER A 85 -1.16 -0.46 -10.58
N PRO A 86 -2.10 -1.40 -10.37
CA PRO A 86 -3.04 -1.34 -9.25
C PRO A 86 -2.35 -1.25 -7.89
N GLU A 87 -1.29 -2.03 -7.69
CA GLU A 87 -0.55 -2.07 -6.43
C GLU A 87 0.24 -0.77 -6.17
N GLN A 88 0.93 -0.25 -7.19
CA GLN A 88 1.66 1.01 -7.06
C GLN A 88 0.71 2.20 -6.92
N TRP A 89 -0.42 2.19 -7.63
CA TRP A 89 -1.48 3.19 -7.47
C TRP A 89 -1.98 3.20 -6.03
N ARG A 90 -2.39 2.04 -5.49
CA ARG A 90 -2.87 1.92 -4.09
C ARG A 90 -1.83 2.36 -3.07
N ALA A 91 -0.56 2.05 -3.28
CA ALA A 91 0.51 2.49 -2.37
C ALA A 91 0.65 4.02 -2.34
N ILE A 92 0.56 4.68 -3.50
CA ILE A 92 0.61 6.14 -3.59
C ILE A 92 -0.66 6.75 -3.02
N ASP A 93 -1.81 6.20 -3.38
CA ASP A 93 -3.15 6.61 -2.92
C ASP A 93 -3.22 6.66 -1.39
N LYS A 94 -2.84 5.57 -0.72
CA LYS A 94 -2.75 5.54 0.76
C LYS A 94 -1.78 6.54 1.34
N ALA A 95 -0.68 6.82 0.66
CA ALA A 95 0.27 7.83 1.11
C ALA A 95 -0.30 9.26 0.95
N ILE A 96 -1.15 9.48 -0.06
CA ILE A 96 -1.93 10.72 -0.21
C ILE A 96 -2.92 10.84 0.95
N ASP A 97 -3.67 9.78 1.26
CA ASP A 97 -4.61 9.75 2.39
C ASP A 97 -3.92 10.03 3.72
N ALA A 98 -2.77 9.41 3.96
CA ALA A 98 -1.98 9.65 5.17
C ALA A 98 -1.51 11.11 5.27
N ALA A 99 -1.16 11.75 4.16
CA ALA A 99 -0.79 13.17 4.14
C ALA A 99 -2.02 14.08 4.35
N LEU A 100 -3.15 13.75 3.71
CA LEU A 100 -4.43 14.44 3.88
C LEU A 100 -4.88 14.37 5.35
N LEU A 101 -4.83 13.19 5.96
CA LEU A 101 -5.13 12.92 7.37
C LEU A 101 -4.39 13.91 8.29
N GLN A 102 -3.06 14.00 8.16
CA GLN A 102 -2.25 14.86 9.03
C GLN A 102 -2.52 16.36 8.82
N LEU A 103 -2.80 16.77 7.59
CA LEU A 103 -3.05 18.17 7.25
C LEU A 103 -4.50 18.62 7.49
N ARG A 104 -5.46 17.68 7.50
CA ARG A 104 -6.88 17.96 7.68
C ARG A 104 -7.35 17.90 9.12
N ALA A 105 -6.63 17.19 9.99
CA ALA A 105 -6.91 17.11 11.42
C ALA A 105 -7.30 18.47 12.03
N ASP A 106 -8.17 18.47 13.04
CA ASP A 106 -8.66 19.70 13.70
C ASP A 106 -7.51 20.57 14.23
N SER A 107 -6.43 19.92 14.67
CA SER A 107 -5.18 20.54 15.10
C SER A 107 -4.00 19.88 14.39
N PRO A 108 -3.69 20.27 13.13
CA PRO A 108 -2.64 19.64 12.36
C PRO A 108 -1.27 19.93 12.99
N ARG A 109 -0.40 18.93 13.07
CA ARG A 109 0.94 19.06 13.66
C ARG A 109 2.00 19.04 12.58
N ALA A 110 2.82 20.09 12.51
CA ALA A 110 3.84 20.23 11.47
C ALA A 110 4.81 19.04 11.36
N PRO A 111 5.34 18.45 12.46
CA PRO A 111 6.20 17.28 12.35
C PRO A 111 5.54 16.06 11.71
N ALA A 112 4.28 15.78 12.06
CA ALA A 112 3.55 14.62 11.54
C ALA A 112 3.12 14.82 10.08
N ALA A 113 2.68 16.03 9.71
CA ALA A 113 2.40 16.38 8.32
C ALA A 113 3.65 16.31 7.45
N LYS A 114 4.81 16.72 7.98
CA LYS A 114 6.10 16.61 7.31
C LYS A 114 6.48 15.15 7.04
N GLU A 115 6.37 14.29 8.06
CA GLU A 115 6.64 12.85 7.94
C GLU A 115 5.74 12.21 6.86
N ALA A 116 4.43 12.48 6.90
CA ALA A 116 3.49 11.93 5.93
C ALA A 116 3.77 12.39 4.49
N LEU A 117 4.06 13.67 4.28
CA LEU A 117 4.43 14.20 2.96
C LEU A 117 5.76 13.64 2.45
N GLN A 118 6.74 13.41 3.33
CA GLN A 118 8.00 12.77 2.95
C GLN A 118 7.77 11.32 2.52
N ASN A 119 6.92 10.57 3.24
CA ASN A 119 6.55 9.21 2.86
C ASN A 119 5.83 9.18 1.51
N LEU A 120 4.91 10.11 1.26
CA LEU A 120 4.26 10.27 -0.05
C LEU A 120 5.26 10.51 -1.17
N LEU A 121 6.25 11.37 -0.96
CA LEU A 121 7.31 11.61 -1.97
C LEU A 121 8.17 10.37 -2.22
N VAL A 122 8.39 9.53 -1.20
CA VAL A 122 9.05 8.23 -1.37
C VAL A 122 8.20 7.31 -2.24
N GLU A 123 6.90 7.18 -1.99
CA GLU A 123 6.01 6.33 -2.79
C GLU A 123 5.89 6.81 -4.24
N LEU A 124 5.73 8.12 -4.47
CA LEU A 124 5.71 8.74 -5.80
C LEU A 124 7.01 8.55 -6.59
N GLY A 125 8.15 8.36 -5.89
CA GLY A 125 9.45 8.09 -6.49
C GLY A 125 9.77 6.60 -6.65
N ARG A 126 8.93 5.71 -6.11
CA ARG A 126 9.20 4.27 -6.08
C ARG A 126 8.92 3.66 -7.48
N PRO A 127 9.80 2.81 -8.04
CA PRO A 127 9.50 2.06 -9.25
C PRO A 127 8.46 0.96 -8.96
N ASP A 128 7.70 0.55 -9.99
CA ASP A 128 6.75 -0.57 -9.86
C ASP A 128 7.47 -1.85 -9.46
N GLN A 129 7.05 -2.39 -8.32
CA GLN A 129 7.66 -3.53 -7.64
C GLN A 129 6.71 -4.73 -7.55
N SER A 130 5.66 -4.78 -8.38
CA SER A 130 4.71 -5.90 -8.50
C SER A 130 5.39 -7.28 -8.75
N ALA A 131 6.65 -7.31 -9.17
CA ALA A 131 7.42 -8.55 -9.39
C ALA A 131 8.62 -8.76 -8.44
N ALA A 132 8.98 -7.77 -7.62
CA ALA A 132 10.11 -7.87 -6.70
C ALA A 132 9.78 -7.11 -5.43
N ALA A 133 9.49 -7.86 -4.38
CA ALA A 133 9.23 -7.33 -3.06
C ALA A 133 10.40 -6.37 -2.68
N ALA A 134 10.06 -5.14 -2.27
CA ALA A 134 11.06 -4.10 -2.03
C ALA A 134 12.06 -4.55 -0.95
N PRO A 135 13.38 -4.39 -1.13
CA PRO A 135 14.36 -4.97 -0.20
C PRO A 135 14.08 -4.61 1.27
N GLY A 136 13.64 -3.37 1.55
CA GLY A 136 13.23 -2.97 2.91
C GLY A 136 11.81 -3.39 3.38
N LYS A 137 10.78 -3.37 2.52
CA LYS A 137 9.42 -3.82 2.92
C LYS A 137 9.33 -5.34 3.00
N THR A 138 10.11 -6.08 2.20
CA THR A 138 10.19 -7.55 2.23
C THR A 138 10.92 -8.04 3.47
N GLU A 139 12.08 -7.46 3.76
CA GLU A 139 12.81 -7.78 4.99
C GLU A 139 11.96 -7.42 6.22
N ALA A 140 11.30 -6.26 6.22
CA ALA A 140 10.39 -5.90 7.30
C ALA A 140 9.16 -6.83 7.35
N SER A 141 8.57 -7.24 6.22
CA SER A 141 7.41 -8.15 6.21
C SER A 141 7.80 -9.54 6.68
N ASP A 142 9.02 -10.01 6.37
CA ASP A 142 9.57 -11.27 6.88
C ASP A 142 9.83 -11.20 8.40
N LEU A 143 10.12 -10.01 8.91
CA LEU A 143 10.21 -9.73 10.35
C LEU A 143 8.84 -9.57 11.03
N ALA A 144 7.77 -9.28 10.27
CA ALA A 144 6.42 -9.15 10.80
C ALA A 144 5.94 -10.52 11.29
N LYS A 145 5.80 -10.67 12.62
CA LYS A 145 5.45 -11.95 13.23
C LYS A 145 3.95 -12.17 13.28
N LEU A 146 3.17 -11.10 13.36
CA LEU A 146 1.72 -11.18 13.51
C LEU A 146 1.03 -11.22 12.13
N PRO A 147 0.11 -12.17 11.87
CA PRO A 147 -0.83 -12.04 10.76
C PRO A 147 -1.66 -10.76 10.94
N ILE A 148 -2.10 -10.16 9.85
CA ILE A 148 -2.96 -8.97 9.93
C ILE A 148 -4.27 -9.23 10.69
N THR A 149 -4.75 -10.48 10.73
CA THR A 149 -5.90 -10.86 11.56
C THR A 149 -5.64 -10.71 13.06
N ASP A 150 -4.42 -10.93 13.54
CA ASP A 150 -4.06 -10.68 14.95
C ASP A 150 -3.96 -9.18 15.23
N ILE A 151 -3.46 -8.38 14.28
CA ILE A 151 -3.46 -6.92 14.37
C ILE A 151 -4.89 -6.38 14.52
N ILE A 152 -5.82 -6.87 13.69
CA ILE A 152 -7.25 -6.54 13.81
C ILE A 152 -7.77 -6.90 15.20
N ALA A 153 -7.39 -8.08 15.74
CA ALA A 153 -7.89 -8.54 17.05
C ALA A 153 -7.42 -7.63 18.19
N VAL A 154 -6.16 -7.19 18.11
CA VAL A 154 -5.61 -6.24 19.08
C VAL A 154 -6.38 -4.93 19.04
N VAL A 155 -6.64 -4.37 17.86
CA VAL A 155 -7.37 -3.09 17.74
C VAL A 155 -8.81 -3.20 18.20
N GLU A 156 -9.53 -4.26 17.81
CA GLU A 156 -10.91 -4.52 18.25
C GLU A 156 -11.00 -4.63 19.78
N LYS A 157 -9.97 -5.20 20.43
CA LYS A 157 -9.87 -5.28 21.88
C LYS A 157 -9.53 -3.95 22.53
N LEU A 158 -8.66 -3.15 21.92
CA LEU A 158 -8.27 -1.82 22.42
C LEU A 158 -9.41 -0.80 22.30
N GLN A 159 -10.22 -0.91 21.25
CA GLN A 159 -11.29 0.03 20.90
C GLN A 159 -12.61 -0.72 20.73
N ALA A 160 -13.20 -1.12 21.85
CA ALA A 160 -14.45 -1.88 21.84
C ALA A 160 -15.57 -1.16 21.06
N GLY A 161 -16.23 -1.89 20.17
CA GLY A 161 -17.29 -1.37 19.30
C GLY A 161 -16.80 -0.69 18.02
N THR A 162 -15.49 -0.64 17.79
CA THR A 162 -14.95 -0.17 16.50
C THR A 162 -15.11 -1.22 15.40
N ARG A 163 -15.18 -0.75 14.15
CA ARG A 163 -15.06 -1.59 12.96
C ARG A 163 -13.75 -1.28 12.27
N VAL A 164 -12.93 -2.30 12.04
CA VAL A 164 -11.72 -2.13 11.23
C VAL A 164 -12.11 -2.05 9.75
N LEU A 165 -11.66 -0.99 9.09
CA LEU A 165 -11.96 -0.71 7.68
C LEU A 165 -10.76 -0.99 6.77
N ASP A 166 -9.55 -0.76 7.26
CA ASP A 166 -8.32 -1.02 6.52
C ASP A 166 -7.18 -1.40 7.47
N VAL A 167 -6.30 -2.29 6.99
CA VAL A 167 -5.01 -2.60 7.57
C VAL A 167 -3.97 -2.59 6.46
N SER A 168 -2.93 -1.79 6.64
CA SER A 168 -1.84 -1.62 5.68
C SER A 168 -0.48 -1.79 6.31
N PHE A 169 0.39 -2.55 5.67
CA PHE A 169 1.77 -2.71 6.10
C PHE A 169 2.61 -1.48 5.75
N GLU A 170 2.92 -0.71 6.79
CA GLU A 170 3.69 0.54 6.73
C GLU A 170 4.86 0.50 7.71
N PRO A 171 6.00 -0.09 7.32
CA PRO A 171 7.20 -0.13 8.15
C PRO A 171 7.62 1.26 8.61
N LYS A 172 7.99 1.36 9.88
CA LYS A 172 8.51 2.57 10.48
C LYS A 172 9.93 2.36 10.96
N ASP A 173 10.85 3.19 10.48
CA ASP A 173 12.28 3.10 10.83
C ASP A 173 12.90 1.72 10.59
N GLY A 174 12.45 1.03 9.53
CA GLY A 174 12.87 -0.34 9.18
C GLY A 174 12.24 -1.45 10.03
N GLN A 175 11.41 -1.11 11.02
CA GLN A 175 10.64 -2.06 11.80
C GLN A 175 9.27 -2.32 11.16
N PRO A 176 8.75 -3.55 11.22
CA PRO A 176 7.41 -3.84 10.72
C PRO A 176 6.37 -3.07 11.53
N ALA A 177 5.47 -2.39 10.84
CA ALA A 177 4.33 -1.73 11.46
C ALA A 177 3.13 -1.76 10.51
N TYR A 178 1.94 -1.65 11.09
CA TYR A 178 0.67 -1.65 10.38
C TYR A 178 -0.10 -0.37 10.68
N LEU A 179 -0.47 0.38 9.64
CA LEU A 179 -1.47 1.43 9.75
C LEU A 179 -2.85 0.78 9.74
N VAL A 180 -3.65 1.05 10.76
CA VAL A 180 -5.01 0.52 10.91
C VAL A 180 -6.00 1.67 10.91
N ARG A 181 -6.99 1.60 10.01
CA ARG A 181 -8.14 2.49 9.96
C ARG A 181 -9.34 1.83 10.61
N THR A 182 -10.00 2.55 11.50
CA THR A 182 -11.23 2.07 12.14
C THR A 182 -12.32 3.13 12.15
N TYR A 183 -13.57 2.67 12.23
CA TYR A 183 -14.75 3.52 12.33
C TYR A 183 -15.57 3.19 13.58
N ALA A 184 -15.87 4.22 14.36
CA ALA A 184 -16.80 4.17 15.48
C ALA A 184 -17.48 5.52 15.68
N ASN A 185 -18.80 5.53 15.88
CA ASN A 185 -19.56 6.72 16.30
C ASN A 185 -19.36 7.97 15.42
N GLY A 186 -19.35 7.81 14.10
CA GLY A 186 -19.13 8.93 13.16
C GLY A 186 -17.69 9.44 13.13
N LYS A 187 -16.74 8.68 13.68
CA LYS A 187 -15.33 9.04 13.72
C LYS A 187 -14.47 7.94 13.10
N ILE A 188 -13.48 8.38 12.35
CA ILE A 188 -12.38 7.56 11.88
C ILE A 188 -11.22 7.70 12.83
N TRP A 189 -10.59 6.58 13.17
CA TRP A 189 -9.30 6.55 13.83
C TRP A 189 -8.31 5.81 12.95
N ASP A 190 -7.22 6.49 12.62
CA ASP A 190 -6.07 5.92 11.93
C ASP A 190 -4.91 5.84 12.93
N GLY A 191 -4.37 4.65 13.16
CA GLY A 191 -3.26 4.47 14.08
C GLY A 191 -2.27 3.40 13.66
N LEU A 192 -1.02 3.61 14.05
CA LEU A 192 0.07 2.71 13.71
C LEU A 192 0.27 1.69 14.83
N LEU A 193 0.40 0.41 14.49
CA LEU A 193 0.68 -0.68 15.41
C LEU A 193 2.01 -1.35 15.03
N ASP A 194 2.78 -1.73 16.04
CA ASP A 194 4.00 -2.50 15.87
C ASP A 194 3.68 -3.90 15.34
N GLY A 195 4.31 -4.30 14.24
CA GLY A 195 4.03 -5.55 13.53
C GLY A 195 4.60 -6.81 14.19
N VAL A 196 5.35 -6.68 15.29
CA VAL A 196 5.87 -7.80 16.09
C VAL A 196 5.02 -8.03 17.33
N THR A 197 4.63 -6.95 18.01
CA THR A 197 4.00 -6.97 19.33
C THR A 197 2.52 -6.61 19.30
N GLY A 198 2.05 -5.96 18.24
CA GLY A 198 0.71 -5.38 18.13
C GLY A 198 0.52 -4.12 18.97
N ALA A 199 1.55 -3.61 19.64
CA ALA A 199 1.43 -2.42 20.47
C ALA A 199 1.19 -1.17 19.62
N ALA A 200 0.32 -0.27 20.09
CA ALA A 200 0.10 1.01 19.42
C ALA A 200 1.37 1.88 19.47
N ILE A 201 1.78 2.38 18.30
CA ILE A 201 2.86 3.34 18.12
C ILE A 201 2.23 4.74 18.14
N GLY A 202 2.09 5.30 19.34
CA GLY A 202 1.46 6.60 19.57
C GLY A 202 -0.07 6.54 19.71
N GLY A 203 -0.73 7.71 19.63
CA GLY A 203 -2.18 7.84 19.89
C GLY A 203 -3.08 7.71 18.66
N GLY A 204 -2.49 7.61 17.46
CA GLY A 204 -3.23 7.72 16.20
C GLY A 204 -3.80 9.12 15.95
N THR A 205 -4.61 9.22 14.91
CA THR A 205 -5.28 10.46 14.49
C THR A 205 -6.77 10.18 14.38
N VAL A 206 -7.59 11.07 14.93
CA VAL A 206 -9.05 11.00 14.85
C VAL A 206 -9.55 12.03 13.85
N ILE A 207 -10.36 11.59 12.89
CA ILE A 207 -11.09 12.46 11.96
C ILE A 207 -12.59 12.27 12.17
N ASP A 208 -13.36 13.34 12.09
CA ASP A 208 -14.80 13.25 11.92
C ASP A 208 -15.18 12.74 10.51
N GLU A 209 -16.16 11.84 10.40
CA GLU A 209 -16.63 11.30 9.11
C GLU A 209 -17.01 12.43 8.12
N LEU A 210 -17.50 13.56 8.62
CA LEU A 210 -17.88 14.69 7.77
C LEU A 210 -16.69 15.31 7.02
N ALA A 211 -15.48 15.17 7.54
CA ALA A 211 -14.25 15.71 6.96
C ALA A 211 -13.57 14.76 5.96
N LEU A 212 -14.09 13.55 5.78
CA LEU A 212 -13.70 12.63 4.72
C LEU A 212 -14.13 13.15 3.34
N ASP A 213 -13.43 12.74 2.30
CA ASP A 213 -13.87 12.92 0.91
C ASP A 213 -15.03 11.97 0.55
N ASP A 214 -15.48 12.04 -0.69
CA ASP A 214 -16.65 11.30 -1.16
C ASP A 214 -16.35 9.80 -1.34
N GLU A 215 -15.11 9.43 -1.62
CA GLU A 215 -14.68 8.04 -1.77
C GLU A 215 -14.63 7.34 -0.40
N ASP A 216 -13.91 7.93 0.55
CA ASP A 216 -13.83 7.46 1.93
C ASP A 216 -15.24 7.40 2.58
N LYS A 217 -16.11 8.37 2.29
CA LYS A 217 -17.52 8.33 2.76
C LYS A 217 -18.28 7.15 2.19
N ALA A 218 -18.06 6.80 0.92
CA ALA A 218 -18.70 5.65 0.30
C ALA A 218 -18.23 4.35 0.95
N GLU A 219 -16.96 4.23 1.28
CA GLU A 219 -16.41 3.08 2.02
C GLU A 219 -16.97 2.97 3.42
N VAL A 220 -17.00 4.08 4.18
CA VAL A 220 -17.61 4.12 5.50
C VAL A 220 -19.10 3.76 5.43
N ALA A 221 -19.83 4.26 4.43
CA ALA A 221 -21.24 3.90 4.21
C ALA A 221 -21.40 2.40 3.91
N ALA A 222 -20.57 1.84 3.04
CA ALA A 222 -20.59 0.41 2.75
C ALA A 222 -20.26 -0.43 4.00
N SER A 223 -19.31 0.00 4.82
CA SER A 223 -18.94 -0.68 6.06
C SER A 223 -20.10 -0.81 7.06
N LYS A 224 -21.02 0.16 7.06
CA LYS A 224 -22.23 0.16 7.91
C LYS A 224 -23.24 -0.90 7.48
N HIS A 225 -23.19 -1.31 6.22
CA HIS A 225 -24.08 -2.32 5.62
C HIS A 225 -23.40 -3.67 5.36
N ALA A 226 -22.08 -3.76 5.51
CA ALA A 226 -21.32 -4.99 5.37
C ALA A 226 -21.82 -6.06 6.36
N LYS A 227 -22.03 -7.28 5.86
CA LYS A 227 -22.46 -8.43 6.67
C LYS A 227 -21.30 -9.31 7.10
N ILE A 228 -20.16 -9.20 6.43
CA ILE A 228 -18.91 -9.84 6.82
C ILE A 228 -17.89 -8.81 7.27
N THR A 229 -17.06 -9.18 8.24
CA THR A 229 -15.97 -8.33 8.74
C THR A 229 -14.73 -8.42 7.85
N LEU A 230 -13.83 -7.44 7.97
CA LEU A 230 -12.52 -7.49 7.30
C LEU A 230 -11.75 -8.77 7.64
N ARG A 231 -11.78 -9.20 8.92
CA ARG A 231 -11.18 -10.47 9.36
C ARG A 231 -11.74 -11.67 8.58
N GLN A 232 -13.06 -11.76 8.44
CA GLN A 232 -13.70 -12.84 7.69
C GLN A 232 -13.35 -12.80 6.21
N ALA A 233 -13.28 -11.60 5.61
CA ALA A 233 -12.83 -11.44 4.23
C ALA A 233 -11.38 -11.94 4.04
N ILE A 234 -10.47 -11.57 4.93
CA ILE A 234 -9.08 -12.03 4.91
C ILE A 234 -9.02 -13.55 5.01
N GLU A 235 -9.75 -14.17 5.94
CA GLU A 235 -9.81 -15.62 6.07
C GLU A 235 -10.30 -16.32 4.80
N THR A 236 -11.30 -15.75 4.12
CA THR A 236 -11.76 -16.25 2.82
C THR A 236 -10.68 -16.13 1.75
N ALA A 237 -10.01 -14.97 1.65
CA ALA A 237 -8.97 -14.73 0.66
C ALA A 237 -7.75 -15.66 0.86
N GLU A 238 -7.29 -15.81 2.11
CA GLU A 238 -6.16 -16.67 2.46
C GLU A 238 -6.48 -18.16 2.22
N LYS A 239 -7.73 -18.61 2.48
CA LYS A 239 -8.15 -19.98 2.18
C LYS A 239 -8.17 -20.28 0.67
N ALA A 240 -8.44 -19.29 -0.16
CA ALA A 240 -8.52 -19.44 -1.60
C ALA A 240 -7.16 -19.33 -2.32
N GLY A 241 -6.11 -18.89 -1.63
CA GLY A 241 -4.82 -18.57 -2.22
C GLY A 241 -3.63 -19.27 -1.56
N GLU A 242 -2.47 -19.14 -2.18
CA GLU A 242 -1.17 -19.47 -1.58
C GLU A 242 -0.51 -18.17 -1.14
N GLY A 243 -0.48 -17.91 0.16
CA GLY A 243 0.13 -16.70 0.73
C GLY A 243 -0.55 -16.22 2.00
N ARG A 244 -0.15 -15.04 2.47
CA ARG A 244 -0.75 -14.35 3.62
C ARG A 244 -1.19 -12.96 3.18
N ALA A 245 -2.26 -12.46 3.78
CA ALA A 245 -2.68 -11.10 3.53
C ALA A 245 -1.66 -10.12 4.14
N LEU A 246 -1.16 -9.20 3.31
CA LEU A 246 -0.27 -8.11 3.72
C LEU A 246 -1.05 -6.82 3.95
N ASN A 247 -1.98 -6.52 3.04
CA ASN A 247 -2.87 -5.37 3.12
C ASN A 247 -4.31 -5.83 2.90
N ALA A 248 -5.26 -5.24 3.60
CA ALA A 248 -6.67 -5.54 3.39
C ALA A 248 -7.54 -4.36 3.82
N GLY A 249 -8.54 -3.99 3.02
CA GLY A 249 -9.48 -2.94 3.41
C GLY A 249 -10.66 -2.79 2.46
N LEU A 250 -11.58 -1.89 2.78
CA LEU A 250 -12.60 -1.46 1.82
C LEU A 250 -11.93 -0.66 0.70
N GLU A 251 -12.50 -0.75 -0.49
CA GLU A 251 -11.99 -0.11 -1.69
C GLU A 251 -13.13 0.07 -2.69
N GLN A 252 -13.21 1.22 -3.36
CA GLN A 252 -14.19 1.44 -4.43
C GLN A 252 -13.66 0.97 -5.80
N VAL A 253 -14.01 -0.25 -6.21
CA VAL A 253 -13.65 -0.80 -7.50
C VAL A 253 -14.79 -0.63 -8.51
N ARG A 254 -14.58 0.18 -9.55
CA ARG A 254 -15.57 0.44 -10.63
C ARG A 254 -16.95 0.89 -10.10
N GLY A 255 -16.95 1.77 -9.10
CA GLY A 255 -18.16 2.31 -8.48
C GLY A 255 -18.86 1.36 -7.49
N ARG A 256 -18.25 0.22 -7.16
CA ARG A 256 -18.73 -0.72 -6.14
C ARG A 256 -17.69 -0.84 -5.04
N VAL A 257 -18.12 -0.68 -3.79
CA VAL A 257 -17.24 -0.97 -2.64
C VAL A 257 -17.12 -2.47 -2.44
N VAL A 258 -15.89 -2.94 -2.35
CA VAL A 258 -15.51 -4.34 -2.09
C VAL A 258 -14.50 -4.41 -0.95
N TRP A 259 -14.35 -5.57 -0.33
CA TRP A 259 -13.13 -5.85 0.43
C TRP A 259 -12.01 -6.20 -0.56
N GLU A 260 -10.96 -5.39 -0.62
CA GLU A 260 -9.74 -5.70 -1.39
C GLU A 260 -8.66 -6.23 -0.45
N ILE A 261 -8.16 -7.43 -0.75
CA ILE A 261 -7.13 -8.11 0.02
C ILE A 261 -5.93 -8.35 -0.89
N LEU A 262 -4.77 -7.85 -0.48
CA LEU A 262 -3.48 -8.15 -1.12
C LEU A 262 -2.86 -9.37 -0.44
N ILE A 263 -2.94 -10.52 -1.10
CA ILE A 263 -2.26 -11.75 -0.69
C ILE A 263 -0.84 -11.74 -1.24
N GLN A 264 0.15 -11.93 -0.37
CA GLN A 264 1.56 -12.03 -0.74
C GLN A 264 2.09 -13.44 -0.46
N ASN A 265 2.86 -13.97 -1.39
CA ASN A 265 3.73 -15.13 -1.18
C ASN A 265 5.17 -14.81 -1.55
N THR A 266 6.06 -15.81 -1.48
CA THR A 266 7.51 -15.63 -1.69
C THR A 266 7.91 -15.19 -3.10
N LYS A 267 6.97 -15.18 -4.06
CA LYS A 267 7.24 -14.91 -5.48
C LYS A 267 6.44 -13.75 -6.05
N VAL A 268 5.18 -13.61 -5.63
CA VAL A 268 4.23 -12.64 -6.21
C VAL A 268 3.23 -12.15 -5.15
N SER A 269 2.65 -10.98 -5.40
CA SER A 269 1.45 -10.48 -4.76
C SER A 269 0.23 -10.62 -5.69
N ARG A 270 -0.96 -10.74 -5.09
CA ARG A 270 -2.24 -10.86 -5.80
C ARG A 270 -3.34 -10.15 -5.04
N GLN A 271 -4.14 -9.36 -5.74
CA GLN A 271 -5.40 -8.82 -5.22
C GLN A 271 -6.53 -9.86 -5.32
N VAL A 272 -7.32 -9.93 -4.26
CA VAL A 272 -8.57 -10.69 -4.17
C VAL A 272 -9.66 -9.71 -3.74
N HIS A 273 -10.74 -9.64 -4.52
CA HIS A 273 -11.91 -8.83 -4.20
C HIS A 273 -12.99 -9.71 -3.59
N ILE A 274 -13.56 -9.29 -2.49
CA ILE A 274 -14.59 -10.02 -1.75
C ILE A 274 -15.81 -9.13 -1.56
N ASP A 275 -16.98 -9.71 -1.81
CA ASP A 275 -18.27 -9.06 -1.58
C ASP A 275 -18.50 -8.81 -0.07
N PRO A 276 -18.70 -7.56 0.38
CA PRO A 276 -18.88 -7.23 1.79
C PRO A 276 -20.21 -7.73 2.39
N ILE A 277 -21.14 -8.20 1.56
CA ILE A 277 -22.45 -8.71 1.95
C ILE A 277 -22.48 -10.24 1.95
N THR A 278 -21.94 -10.89 0.91
CA THR A 278 -22.00 -12.36 0.78
C THR A 278 -20.73 -13.05 1.27
N GLY A 279 -19.60 -12.35 1.27
CA GLY A 279 -18.28 -12.93 1.51
C GLY A 279 -17.75 -13.78 0.37
N GLU A 280 -18.37 -13.72 -0.81
CA GLU A 280 -17.90 -14.41 -2.01
C GLU A 280 -16.77 -13.65 -2.70
N ILE A 281 -15.86 -14.38 -3.34
CA ILE A 281 -14.80 -13.81 -4.18
C ILE A 281 -15.40 -13.35 -5.52
N LEU A 282 -15.02 -12.15 -5.98
CA LEU A 282 -15.51 -11.50 -7.19
C LEU A 282 -14.58 -11.66 -8.40
#